data_AF-A0A9E3TL48-F1
#
_entry.id   AF-A0A9E3TL48-F1
#
_cell.length_a   1.000
_cell.length_b   1.000
_cell.length_c   1.000
_cell.angle_alpha   90.00
_cell.angle_beta   90.00
_cell.angle_gamma   90.00
#
_symmetry.space_group_name_H-M   'P 1'
#
loop_
_entity.id
_entity.type
_entity.pdbx_description
1 polymer ?
#
loop_
_entity_poly.entity_id
_entity_poly.type
_entity_poly.pdbx_seq_one_letter_code
_entity_poly.pdbx_strand_id
1 'polypeptide(L)'
;MRSAETSEERNGAFRVLGVVGAAWVLSLGFDLLLHAGVLAKLYVEPSPFLLQPEEAFHRIPLGYLAFLVLTFGLYWLLRRLGTRGAAPGFRLGGIAGWVVWGALTVGLYSISTAGWPLLLGWWLGQSIELGLAGAVLGSAAAGASLKRIWVVVAFAVVGCIAVTVVLQTLGLAPAMRVMR
;
A
#
# COMPACT_ATOMS: atom_id res chain seq x y z
N MET A 1 -38.51 -3.88 16.33
CA MET A 1 -37.81 -2.74 15.68
C MET A 1 -36.34 -2.64 16.08
N ARG A 2 -35.96 -2.60 17.37
CA ARG A 2 -34.55 -2.56 17.84
C ARG A 2 -33.60 -3.69 17.34
N SER A 3 -34.12 -4.88 16.99
CA SER A 3 -33.25 -5.99 16.53
C SER A 3 -32.90 -5.94 15.03
N ALA A 4 -33.63 -5.16 14.23
CA ALA A 4 -33.37 -5.04 12.80
C ALA A 4 -32.27 -3.98 12.52
N GLU A 5 -32.33 -2.83 13.19
CA GLU A 5 -31.32 -1.76 13.09
C GLU A 5 -29.91 -2.27 13.44
N THR A 6 -29.78 -3.06 14.51
CA THR A 6 -28.49 -3.63 14.94
C THR A 6 -27.91 -4.62 13.93
N SER A 7 -28.74 -5.26 13.09
CA SER A 7 -28.28 -6.19 12.07
C SER A 7 -27.77 -5.47 10.81
N GLU A 8 -28.43 -4.38 10.40
CA GLU A 8 -28.04 -3.58 9.24
C GLU A 8 -26.77 -2.78 9.50
N GLU A 9 -26.65 -2.14 10.67
CA GLU A 9 -25.44 -1.42 11.07
C GLU A 9 -24.23 -2.34 11.13
N ARG A 10 -24.41 -3.53 11.70
CA ARG A 10 -23.36 -4.56 11.78
C ARG A 10 -22.94 -5.03 10.39
N ASN A 11 -23.89 -5.27 9.48
CA ASN A 11 -23.61 -5.65 8.09
C ASN A 11 -22.87 -4.54 7.33
N GLY A 12 -23.23 -3.28 7.60
CA GLY A 12 -22.52 -2.10 7.09
C GLY A 12 -21.08 -2.04 7.58
N ALA A 13 -20.86 -2.19 8.89
CA ALA A 13 -19.52 -2.18 9.49
C ALA A 13 -18.62 -3.29 8.92
N PHE A 14 -19.13 -4.54 8.84
CA PHE A 14 -18.38 -5.65 8.25
C PHE A 14 -18.02 -5.42 6.79
N ARG A 15 -18.92 -4.81 6.02
CA ARG A 15 -18.62 -4.44 4.63
C ARG A 15 -17.50 -3.41 4.56
N VAL A 16 -17.52 -2.39 5.41
CA VAL A 16 -16.47 -1.36 5.46
C VAL A 16 -15.12 -1.99 5.81
N LEU A 17 -15.06 -2.78 6.88
CA LEU A 17 -13.85 -3.47 7.30
C LEU A 17 -13.33 -4.41 6.20
N GLY A 18 -14.23 -5.14 5.52
CA GLY A 18 -13.85 -6.02 4.42
C GLY A 18 -13.27 -5.28 3.22
N VAL A 19 -13.81 -4.10 2.87
CA VAL A 19 -13.33 -3.28 1.76
C VAL A 19 -12.00 -2.61 2.09
N VAL A 20 -11.88 -2.03 3.28
CA VAL A 20 -10.62 -1.41 3.76
C VAL A 20 -9.54 -2.48 3.88
N GLY A 21 -9.87 -3.64 4.44
CA GLY A 21 -8.96 -4.79 4.53
C GLY A 21 -8.49 -5.26 3.16
N ALA A 22 -9.36 -5.32 2.16
CA ALA A 22 -8.97 -5.69 0.80
C ALA A 22 -8.04 -4.66 0.15
N ALA A 23 -8.30 -3.37 0.33
CA ALA A 23 -7.43 -2.30 -0.16
C ALA A 23 -6.05 -2.35 0.53
N TRP A 24 -6.04 -2.56 1.85
CA TRP A 24 -4.81 -2.70 2.64
C TRP A 24 -3.99 -3.92 2.21
N VAL A 25 -4.62 -5.08 2.04
CA VAL A 25 -3.93 -6.30 1.55
C VAL A 25 -3.35 -6.10 0.14
N LEU A 26 -4.05 -5.38 -0.73
CA LEU A 26 -3.50 -5.02 -2.05
C LEU A 26 -2.25 -4.13 -1.90
N SER A 27 -2.29 -3.13 -1.01
CA SER A 27 -1.12 -2.31 -0.69
C SER A 27 0.04 -3.18 -0.22
N LEU A 28 -0.16 -4.12 0.72
CA LEU A 28 0.91 -5.01 1.18
C LEU A 28 1.52 -5.87 0.05
N GLY A 29 0.70 -6.40 -0.85
CA GLY A 29 1.18 -7.16 -1.99
C GLY A 29 2.01 -6.30 -2.95
N PHE A 30 1.59 -5.06 -3.19
CA PHE A 30 2.32 -4.11 -4.01
C PHE A 30 3.60 -3.61 -3.32
N ASP A 31 3.57 -3.33 -2.02
CA ASP A 31 4.72 -2.94 -1.20
C ASP A 31 5.83 -3.99 -1.27
N LEU A 32 5.45 -5.27 -1.19
CA LEU A 32 6.38 -6.39 -1.38
C LEU A 32 7.02 -6.36 -2.78
N LEU A 33 6.24 -6.15 -3.84
CA LEU A 33 6.79 -6.03 -5.19
C LEU A 33 7.71 -4.81 -5.33
N LEU A 34 7.30 -3.69 -4.77
CA LEU A 34 8.04 -2.44 -4.83
C LEU A 34 9.39 -2.60 -4.14
N HIS A 35 9.43 -3.04 -2.89
CA HIS A 35 10.67 -3.05 -2.10
C HIS A 35 11.52 -4.30 -2.33
N ALA A 36 10.93 -5.49 -2.34
CA ALA A 36 11.66 -6.74 -2.52
C ALA A 36 11.91 -7.10 -4.00
N GLY A 37 11.26 -6.39 -4.92
CA GLY A 37 11.46 -6.52 -6.36
C GLY A 37 12.14 -5.28 -6.95
N VAL A 38 11.36 -4.23 -7.21
CA VAL A 38 11.79 -3.07 -8.02
C VAL A 38 12.95 -2.29 -7.38
N LEU A 39 12.86 -2.03 -6.08
CA LEU A 39 13.81 -1.21 -5.33
C LEU A 39 14.88 -2.05 -4.61
N ALA A 40 14.88 -3.38 -4.78
CA ALA A 40 15.73 -4.29 -4.01
C ALA A 40 17.21 -3.90 -4.03
N LYS A 41 17.73 -3.46 -5.19
CA LYS A 41 19.12 -3.02 -5.35
C LYS A 41 19.49 -1.83 -4.46
N LEU A 42 18.53 -0.93 -4.18
CA LEU A 42 18.74 0.25 -3.35
C LEU A 42 18.86 -0.08 -1.85
N TYR A 43 18.50 -1.31 -1.46
CA TYR A 43 18.58 -1.80 -0.09
C TYR A 43 19.81 -2.64 0.21
N VAL A 44 20.59 -3.02 -0.81
CA VAL A 44 21.75 -3.90 -0.63
C VAL A 44 23.00 -3.14 -0.23
N GLU A 45 23.09 -1.87 -0.61
CA GLU A 45 24.18 -1.00 -0.20
C GLU A 45 23.97 -0.54 1.26
N PRO A 46 24.98 -0.65 2.14
CA PRO A 46 24.89 -0.13 3.49
C PRO A 46 24.56 1.36 3.46
N SER A 47 23.48 1.74 4.15
CA SER A 47 23.04 3.13 4.23
C SER A 47 23.00 3.57 5.69
N PRO A 48 23.61 4.72 6.05
CA PRO A 48 23.48 5.29 7.39
C PRO A 48 22.06 5.80 7.68
N PHE A 49 21.19 5.88 6.67
CA PHE A 49 19.79 6.28 6.82
C PHE A 49 18.89 5.11 7.19
N LEU A 50 19.13 3.93 6.62
CA LEU A 50 18.28 2.76 6.82
C LEU A 50 18.71 1.97 8.04
N LEU A 51 17.73 1.34 8.70
CA LEU A 51 18.00 0.38 9.77
C LEU A 51 18.69 -0.86 9.19
N GLN A 52 19.40 -1.59 10.06
CA GLN A 52 19.92 -2.90 9.70
C GLN A 52 18.77 -3.86 9.35
N PRO A 53 18.97 -4.82 8.42
CA PRO A 53 17.89 -5.66 7.90
C PRO A 53 17.08 -6.39 8.98
N GLU A 54 17.73 -6.87 10.04
CA GLU A 54 17.11 -7.62 11.13
C GLU A 54 16.16 -6.72 11.95
N GLU A 55 16.62 -5.51 12.26
CA GLU A 55 15.82 -4.54 13.00
C GLU A 55 14.68 -3.98 12.15
N ALA A 56 14.95 -3.72 10.87
CA ALA A 56 13.93 -3.33 9.91
C ALA A 56 12.82 -4.40 9.85
N PHE A 57 13.18 -5.68 9.72
CA PHE A 57 12.24 -6.79 9.64
C PHE A 57 11.30 -6.86 10.86
N HIS A 58 11.82 -6.65 12.07
CA HIS A 58 11.00 -6.60 13.29
C HIS A 58 10.03 -5.41 13.34
N ARG A 59 10.34 -4.31 12.65
CA ARG A 59 9.54 -3.09 12.64
C ARG A 59 8.57 -3.00 11.45
N ILE A 60 8.73 -3.83 10.42
CA ILE A 60 7.81 -3.92 9.27
C ILE A 60 6.32 -4.01 9.69
N PRO A 61 5.93 -4.83 10.70
CA PRO A 61 4.53 -4.88 11.13
C PRO A 61 3.95 -3.53 11.55
N LEU A 62 4.75 -2.64 12.15
CA LEU A 62 4.31 -1.29 12.51
C LEU A 62 4.08 -0.44 11.26
N GLY A 63 4.93 -0.57 10.24
CA GLY A 63 4.72 0.05 8.93
C GLY A 63 3.41 -0.39 8.29
N TYR A 64 3.09 -1.68 8.36
CA TYR A 64 1.83 -2.20 7.82
C TYR A 64 0.60 -1.70 8.59
N LEU A 65 0.70 -1.50 9.90
CA LEU A 65 -0.36 -0.84 10.68
C LEU A 65 -0.53 0.63 10.28
N ALA A 66 0.56 1.35 10.00
CA ALA A 66 0.49 2.71 9.49
C ALA A 66 -0.22 2.78 8.12
N PHE A 67 0.04 1.83 7.22
CA PHE A 67 -0.70 1.72 5.95
C PHE A 67 -2.19 1.41 6.15
N LEU A 68 -2.55 0.62 7.17
CA LEU A 68 -3.96 0.39 7.49
C LEU A 68 -4.65 1.69 7.90
N VAL A 69 -4.01 2.50 8.77
CA VAL A 69 -4.51 3.82 9.18
C VAL A 69 -4.65 4.74 7.96
N LEU A 70 -3.64 4.78 7.09
CA LEU A 70 -3.68 5.57 5.87
C LEU A 70 -4.81 5.12 4.92
N THR A 71 -5.05 3.82 4.81
CA THR A 71 -6.14 3.25 4.00
C THR A 71 -7.52 3.63 4.57
N PHE A 72 -7.68 3.65 5.89
CA PHE A 72 -8.89 4.18 6.54
C PHE A 72 -9.08 5.67 6.25
N GLY A 73 -8.01 6.47 6.34
CA GLY A 73 -8.01 7.89 6.01
C GLY A 73 -8.42 8.13 4.55
N LEU A 74 -7.88 7.33 3.62
CA LEU A 74 -8.22 7.40 2.20
C LEU A 74 -9.68 7.00 1.94
N TYR A 75 -10.17 5.94 2.58
CA TYR A 75 -11.57 5.55 2.51
C TYR A 75 -12.50 6.68 2.98
N TRP A 76 -12.18 7.30 4.11
CA TRP A 76 -12.91 8.45 4.62
C TRP A 76 -12.90 9.62 3.63
N LEU A 77 -11.73 9.95 3.07
CA LEU A 77 -11.56 11.03 2.10
C LEU A 77 -12.39 10.79 0.81
N LEU A 78 -12.29 9.59 0.24
CA LEU A 78 -13.06 9.20 -0.95
C LEU A 78 -14.56 9.33 -0.73
N ARG A 79 -15.04 8.90 0.44
CA ARG A 79 -16.45 9.05 0.81
C ARG A 79 -16.85 10.50 1.00
N ARG A 80 -16.01 11.31 1.65
CA ARG A 80 -16.27 12.73 1.87
C ARG A 80 -16.38 13.50 0.57
N LEU A 81 -15.61 13.12 -0.44
CA LEU A 81 -15.59 13.71 -1.77
C LEU A 81 -16.56 13.03 -2.76
N GLY A 82 -17.37 12.06 -2.31
CA GLY A 82 -18.34 11.36 -3.16
C GLY A 82 -17.72 10.59 -4.33
N THR A 83 -16.44 10.20 -4.23
CA THR A 83 -15.72 9.53 -5.31
C THR A 83 -16.20 8.10 -5.47
N ARG A 84 -16.57 7.73 -6.70
CA ARG A 84 -17.08 6.40 -7.06
C ARG A 84 -16.41 5.89 -8.33
N GLY A 85 -16.03 4.61 -8.32
CA GLY A 85 -15.40 3.92 -9.45
C GLY A 85 -13.89 3.74 -9.27
N ALA A 86 -13.35 2.74 -9.97
CA ALA A 86 -11.93 2.38 -9.88
C ALA A 86 -11.01 3.51 -10.36
N ALA A 87 -11.25 4.07 -11.55
CA ALA A 87 -10.37 5.10 -12.12
C ALA A 87 -10.41 6.42 -11.33
N PRO A 88 -11.58 6.97 -10.93
CA PRO A 88 -11.62 8.13 -10.04
C PRO A 88 -10.97 7.85 -8.68
N GLY A 89 -11.17 6.66 -8.13
CA GLY A 89 -10.52 6.21 -6.89
C GLY A 89 -9.00 6.15 -7.02
N PHE A 90 -8.49 5.60 -8.12
CA PHE A 90 -7.06 5.54 -8.42
C PHE A 90 -6.46 6.93 -8.53
N ARG A 91 -7.11 7.83 -9.28
CA ARG A 91 -6.63 9.20 -9.46
C ARG A 91 -6.56 9.94 -8.12
N LEU A 92 -7.61 9.89 -7.32
CA LEU A 92 -7.64 10.60 -6.03
C LEU A 92 -6.66 9.97 -5.03
N GLY A 93 -6.58 8.64 -4.97
CA GLY A 93 -5.57 7.94 -4.16
C GLY A 93 -4.16 8.31 -4.57
N GLY A 94 -3.87 8.32 -5.88
CA GLY A 94 -2.56 8.70 -6.41
C GLY A 94 -2.21 10.15 -6.13
N ILE A 95 -3.15 11.10 -6.23
CA ILE A 95 -2.94 12.49 -5.83
C ILE A 95 -2.64 12.60 -4.32
N ALA A 96 -3.42 11.91 -3.48
CA ALA A 96 -3.18 11.90 -2.04
C ALA A 96 -1.79 11.32 -1.72
N GLY A 97 -1.42 10.21 -2.34
CA GLY A 97 -0.08 9.62 -2.22
C GLY A 97 1.01 10.57 -2.68
N TRP A 98 0.83 11.23 -3.83
CA TRP A 98 1.79 12.19 -4.36
C TRP A 98 2.08 13.32 -3.37
N VAL A 99 1.03 13.86 -2.75
CA VAL A 99 1.14 14.93 -1.75
C VAL A 99 1.80 14.43 -0.46
N VAL A 100 1.29 13.32 0.11
CA VAL A 100 1.78 12.79 1.40
C VAL A 100 3.23 12.34 1.29
N TRP A 101 3.54 11.51 0.30
CA TRP A 101 4.88 10.95 0.12
C TRP A 101 5.86 11.96 -0.46
N GLY A 102 5.38 12.94 -1.24
CA GLY A 102 6.19 14.05 -1.71
C GLY A 102 6.60 14.96 -0.56
N ALA A 103 5.67 15.32 0.33
CA ALA A 103 5.97 16.07 1.54
C ALA A 103 6.95 15.30 2.45
N LEU A 104 6.73 14.00 2.66
CA LEU A 104 7.65 13.15 3.41
C LEU A 104 9.04 13.12 2.78
N THR A 105 9.13 12.98 1.46
CA THR A 105 10.39 12.92 0.71
C THR A 105 11.18 14.22 0.86
N VAL A 106 10.54 15.37 0.68
CA VAL A 106 11.17 16.68 0.86
C VAL A 106 11.63 16.84 2.32
N GLY A 107 10.78 16.45 3.27
CA GLY A 107 11.13 16.43 4.69
C GLY A 107 12.37 15.59 4.97
N LEU A 108 12.37 14.32 4.58
CA LEU A 108 13.51 13.42 4.76
C LEU A 108 14.77 13.92 4.07
N TYR A 109 14.67 14.45 2.85
CA TYR A 109 15.82 14.99 2.13
C TYR A 109 16.50 16.14 2.89
N SER A 110 15.72 16.95 3.61
CA SER A 110 16.25 18.08 4.39
C SER A 110 16.98 17.70 5.68
N ILE A 111 16.73 16.51 6.24
CA ILE A 111 17.23 16.13 7.57
C ILE A 111 17.94 14.78 7.63
N SER A 112 18.05 14.06 6.51
CA SER A 112 18.60 12.71 6.49
C SER A 112 19.66 12.52 5.41
N THR A 113 20.35 11.38 5.47
CA THR A 113 21.38 10.97 4.51
C THR A 113 20.81 10.12 3.35
N ALA A 114 19.48 10.07 3.19
CA ALA A 114 18.82 9.28 2.16
C ALA A 114 19.17 9.77 0.74
N GLY A 115 19.60 8.86 -0.12
CA GLY A 115 19.91 9.18 -1.52
C GLY A 115 18.66 9.44 -2.37
N TRP A 116 18.77 10.33 -3.36
CA TRP A 116 17.68 10.64 -4.29
C TRP A 116 17.04 9.43 -4.98
N PRO A 117 17.79 8.40 -5.43
CA PRO A 117 17.16 7.22 -6.05
C PRO A 117 16.18 6.49 -5.11
N LEU A 118 16.54 6.35 -3.83
CA LEU A 118 15.68 5.72 -2.83
C LEU A 118 14.45 6.56 -2.54
N LEU A 119 14.65 7.86 -2.32
CA LEU A 119 13.57 8.81 -2.04
C LEU A 119 12.57 8.91 -3.19
N LEU A 120 13.04 9.01 -4.44
CA LEU A 120 12.18 9.03 -5.62
C LEU A 120 11.46 7.68 -5.82
N GLY A 121 12.15 6.57 -5.59
CA GLY A 121 11.55 5.23 -5.63
C GLY A 121 10.40 5.09 -4.62
N TRP A 122 10.61 5.55 -3.38
CA TRP A 122 9.58 5.59 -2.35
C TRP A 122 8.42 6.50 -2.74
N TRP A 123 8.71 7.74 -3.14
CA TRP A 123 7.66 8.68 -3.52
C TRP A 123 6.77 8.14 -4.63
N LEU A 124 7.37 7.70 -5.73
CA LEU A 124 6.63 7.21 -6.90
C LEU A 124 5.88 5.91 -6.59
N GLY A 125 6.57 4.94 -5.98
CA GLY A 125 5.99 3.65 -5.66
C GLY A 125 4.83 3.77 -4.67
N GLN A 126 5.05 4.49 -3.57
CA GLN A 126 4.02 4.66 -2.53
C GLN A 126 2.84 5.52 -3.03
N SER A 127 3.05 6.40 -4.01
CA SER A 127 1.94 7.13 -4.67
C SER A 127 1.08 6.20 -5.53
N ILE A 128 1.72 5.28 -6.28
CA ILE A 128 1.01 4.27 -7.06
C ILE A 128 0.24 3.34 -6.12
N GLU A 129 0.86 2.91 -5.02
CA GLU A 129 0.23 2.06 -4.01
C GLU A 129 -1.06 2.69 -3.47
N LEU A 130 -1.03 3.96 -3.09
CA LEU A 130 -2.20 4.69 -2.62
C LEU A 130 -3.27 4.85 -3.71
N GLY A 131 -2.84 4.97 -4.98
CA GLY A 131 -3.73 4.87 -6.13
C GLY A 131 -4.43 3.51 -6.21
N LEU A 132 -3.70 2.40 -6.09
CA LEU A 132 -4.27 1.05 -6.14
C LEU A 132 -5.28 0.82 -5.00
N ALA A 133 -4.94 1.24 -3.78
CA ALA A 133 -5.88 1.23 -2.65
C ALA A 133 -7.13 2.06 -2.98
N GLY A 134 -6.95 3.27 -3.50
CA GLY A 134 -8.05 4.13 -3.93
C GLY A 134 -8.94 3.50 -4.99
N ALA A 135 -8.37 2.74 -5.93
CA ALA A 135 -9.13 2.03 -6.96
C ALA A 135 -10.06 0.94 -6.37
N VAL A 136 -9.57 0.19 -5.37
CA VAL A 136 -10.37 -0.81 -4.65
C VAL A 136 -11.51 -0.13 -3.89
N LEU A 137 -11.19 0.89 -3.10
CA LEU A 137 -12.16 1.63 -2.30
C LEU A 137 -13.22 2.31 -3.17
N GLY A 138 -12.81 2.95 -4.27
CA GLY A 138 -13.69 3.58 -5.24
C GLY A 138 -14.59 2.58 -5.96
N SER A 139 -14.08 1.40 -6.30
CA SER A 139 -14.88 0.31 -6.89
C SER A 139 -15.99 -0.15 -5.94
N ALA A 140 -15.70 -0.30 -4.65
CA ALA A 140 -16.70 -0.63 -3.64
C ALA A 140 -17.78 0.45 -3.53
N ALA A 141 -17.38 1.73 -3.59
CA ALA A 141 -18.30 2.87 -3.55
C ALA A 141 -19.19 2.98 -4.79
N ALA A 142 -18.76 2.41 -5.93
CA ALA A 142 -19.56 2.25 -7.15
C ALA A 142 -20.47 1.01 -7.15
N GLY A 143 -20.51 0.25 -6.04
CA GLY A 143 -21.40 -0.90 -5.89
C GLY A 143 -20.78 -2.26 -6.24
N ALA A 144 -19.47 -2.35 -6.47
CA ALA A 144 -18.82 -3.65 -6.64
C ALA A 144 -19.05 -4.55 -5.42
N SER A 145 -19.28 -5.85 -5.66
CA SER A 145 -19.47 -6.81 -4.58
C SER A 145 -18.15 -7.12 -3.88
N LEU A 146 -18.20 -7.34 -2.57
CA LEU A 146 -17.01 -7.61 -1.75
C LEU A 146 -16.27 -8.87 -2.23
N LYS A 147 -17.01 -9.91 -2.66
CA LYS A 147 -16.43 -11.13 -3.25
C LYS A 147 -15.59 -10.81 -4.49
N ARG A 148 -16.12 -10.00 -5.42
CA ARG A 148 -15.40 -9.62 -6.64
C ARG A 148 -14.13 -8.84 -6.31
N ILE A 149 -14.20 -7.93 -5.34
CA ILE A 149 -13.05 -7.16 -4.86
C ILE A 149 -11.96 -8.10 -4.35
N TRP A 150 -12.28 -9.00 -3.42
CA TRP A 150 -11.29 -9.94 -2.86
C TRP A 150 -10.69 -10.87 -3.91
N VAL A 151 -11.47 -11.33 -4.88
CA VAL A 151 -10.95 -12.13 -5.99
C VAL A 151 -9.91 -11.34 -6.80
N VAL A 152 -10.22 -10.10 -7.18
CA VAL A 152 -9.29 -9.24 -7.93
C VAL A 152 -8.05 -8.94 -7.11
N VAL A 153 -8.21 -8.60 -5.83
CA VAL A 153 -7.08 -8.34 -4.91
C VAL A 153 -6.21 -9.57 -4.76
N ALA A 154 -6.78 -10.76 -4.57
CA ALA A 154 -6.02 -11.99 -4.45
C ALA A 154 -5.19 -12.27 -5.71
N PHE A 155 -5.78 -12.14 -6.89
CA PHE A 155 -5.04 -12.29 -8.16
C PHE A 155 -3.93 -11.24 -8.31
N ALA A 156 -4.19 -9.99 -7.94
CA ALA A 156 -3.20 -8.92 -8.00
C ALA A 156 -2.03 -9.18 -7.03
N VAL A 157 -2.29 -9.62 -5.80
CA VAL A 157 -1.26 -9.96 -4.80
C VAL A 157 -0.43 -11.15 -5.28
N VAL A 158 -1.07 -12.21 -5.78
CA VAL A 158 -0.35 -13.36 -6.36
C VAL A 158 0.51 -12.91 -7.54
N GLY A 159 0.00 -12.04 -8.40
CA GLY A 159 0.75 -11.44 -9.49
C GLY A 159 1.97 -10.66 -9.01
N CYS A 160 1.83 -9.84 -7.97
CA CYS A 160 2.93 -9.10 -7.35
C CYS A 160 4.01 -10.05 -6.82
N ILE A 161 3.62 -11.09 -6.08
CA ILE A 161 4.55 -12.11 -5.56
C ILE A 161 5.26 -12.83 -6.71
N ALA A 162 4.53 -13.25 -7.73
CA ALA A 162 5.10 -13.96 -8.88
C ALA A 162 6.14 -13.09 -9.62
N VAL A 163 5.83 -11.82 -9.86
CA VAL A 163 6.78 -10.88 -10.48
C VAL A 163 8.02 -10.70 -9.61
N THR A 164 7.87 -10.53 -8.29
CA THR A 164 9.01 -10.44 -7.37
C THR A 164 9.90 -11.67 -7.45
N VAL A 165 9.32 -12.87 -7.40
CA VAL A 165 10.07 -14.14 -7.51
C VAL A 165 10.81 -14.24 -8.84
N VAL A 166 10.18 -13.84 -9.95
CA VAL A 166 10.82 -13.80 -11.27
C VAL A 166 12.01 -12.82 -11.27
N LEU A 167 11.85 -11.61 -10.74
CA LEU A 167 12.93 -10.63 -10.65
C LEU A 167 14.10 -11.13 -9.81
N GLN A 168 13.83 -11.81 -8.69
CA GLN A 168 14.84 -12.40 -7.83
C GLN A 168 15.57 -13.56 -8.53
N THR A 169 14.83 -14.43 -9.22
CA THR A 169 15.36 -15.58 -9.95
C THR A 169 16.28 -15.14 -11.10
N LEU A 170 15.94 -14.04 -11.77
CA LEU A 170 16.76 -13.44 -12.84
C LEU A 170 17.95 -12.63 -12.32
N GLY A 171 18.14 -12.51 -11.00
CA GLY A 171 19.21 -11.70 -10.41
C GLY A 171 19.00 -10.19 -10.55
N LEU A 172 17.80 -9.76 -10.95
CA LEU A 172 17.44 -8.34 -11.08
C LEU A 172 17.04 -7.72 -9.74
N ALA A 173 16.57 -8.53 -8.79
CA ALA A 173 16.25 -8.12 -7.44
C ALA A 173 17.08 -8.93 -6.42
N PRO A 174 18.28 -8.46 -6.03
CA PRO A 174 19.10 -9.17 -5.06
C PRO A 174 18.44 -9.22 -3.68
N ALA A 175 18.54 -10.35 -2.98
CA ALA A 175 18.05 -10.48 -1.62
C ALA A 175 18.92 -9.67 -0.64
N MET A 176 18.28 -9.04 0.36
CA MET A 176 19.00 -8.40 1.46
C MET A 176 19.79 -9.46 2.23
N ARG A 177 21.06 -9.14 2.54
CA ARG A 177 21.93 -10.02 3.31
C ARG A 177 21.74 -9.76 4.79
N VAL A 178 21.27 -10.77 5.51
CA VAL A 178 21.25 -10.77 6.98
C VAL A 178 22.68 -11.01 7.45
N MET A 179 23.31 -10.02 8.09
CA MET A 179 24.66 -10.19 8.63
C MET A 179 24.54 -10.98 9.92
N ARG A 180 25.04 -12.22 9.91
CA ARG A 180 25.17 -13.05 11.12
C ARG A 180 26.39 -12.62 11.93
#